data_AF-A0A7K2DJ11-F1
#
_entry.id   AF-A0A7K2DJ11-F1
#
_cell.length_a   1.000
_cell.length_b   1.000
_cell.length_c   1.000
_cell.angle_alpha   90.00
_cell.angle_beta   90.00
_cell.angle_gamma   90.00
#
_symmetry.space_group_name_H-M   'P 1'
#
loop_
_entity.id
_entity.type
_entity.pdbx_description
1 polymer ?
#
loop_
_entity_poly.entity_id
_entity_poly.type
_entity_poly.pdbx_seq_one_letter_code
_entity_poly.pdbx_strand_id
1 'polypeptide(L)'
;MVDEVDEPMPDMPGPATSQVPKPGVEASDPAEPATTEPATTETQTATETQPTETEPATTQPEIIVEASGSFIDRSHPTEGSAVVLGDGSGQRFLRFEDFRTDNGPDLNVYLSAAPTDAPAGQFDDDFVDLGDLKGNVGAQNYEIPVGLDLDHYSTVAIWCVRFGVVFGVAELTAG
;
A
#
# COMPACT_ATOMS: atom_id res chain seq x y z
N MET A 1 9.60 55.43 41.64
CA MET A 1 8.27 55.76 41.07
C MET A 1 8.28 55.15 39.69
N VAL A 2 7.96 53.86 39.57
CA VAL A 2 6.60 53.32 39.29
C VAL A 2 6.12 53.87 37.94
N ASP A 3 5.84 53.05 36.92
CA ASP A 3 4.95 51.91 36.98
C ASP A 3 5.26 50.91 35.85
N GLU A 4 5.34 49.65 36.23
CA GLU A 4 5.40 48.45 35.41
C GLU A 4 3.98 48.20 34.90
N VAL A 5 3.75 48.38 33.60
CA VAL A 5 2.45 48.09 32.99
C VAL A 5 2.39 46.59 32.70
N ASP A 6 1.93 45.87 33.71
CA ASP A 6 1.46 44.48 33.66
C ASP A 6 0.11 44.47 32.92
N GLU A 7 0.11 44.06 31.65
CA GLU A 7 -1.11 43.86 30.88
C GLU A 7 -1.57 42.40 31.04
N PRO A 8 -2.75 42.12 31.61
CA PRO A 8 -3.21 40.75 31.78
C PRO A 8 -3.63 40.13 30.44
N MET A 9 -3.05 38.98 30.12
CA MET A 9 -3.45 38.11 29.00
C MET A 9 -4.91 37.63 29.17
N PRO A 10 -5.69 37.50 28.08
CA PRO A 10 -7.04 36.94 28.13
C PRO A 10 -7.04 35.42 28.37
N ASP A 11 -7.91 34.98 29.28
CA ASP A 11 -8.23 33.58 29.62
C ASP A 11 -8.53 32.71 28.39
N MET A 12 -7.82 31.59 28.26
CA MET A 12 -8.16 30.52 27.33
C MET A 12 -9.26 29.61 27.92
N PRO A 13 -10.31 29.24 27.17
CA PRO A 13 -11.28 28.26 27.63
C PRO A 13 -10.66 26.86 27.70
N GLY A 14 -10.81 26.19 28.86
CA GLY A 14 -10.34 24.83 29.10
C GLY A 14 -11.07 23.76 28.26
N PRO A 15 -10.52 22.53 28.18
CA PRO A 15 -11.05 21.48 27.33
C PRO A 15 -12.41 20.97 27.82
N ALA A 16 -13.29 20.72 26.85
CA ALA A 16 -14.61 20.13 27.03
C ALA A 16 -14.52 18.73 27.65
N THR A 17 -15.33 18.49 28.68
CA THR A 17 -15.49 17.18 29.33
C THR A 17 -16.17 16.20 28.37
N SER A 18 -15.53 15.08 28.10
CA SER A 18 -16.09 14.00 27.28
C SER A 18 -16.83 13.03 28.20
N GLN A 19 -18.16 12.99 28.07
CA GLN A 19 -19.00 12.02 28.77
C GLN A 19 -18.98 10.68 28.02
N VAL A 20 -18.54 9.63 28.72
CA VAL A 20 -18.63 8.24 28.29
C VAL A 20 -19.99 7.68 28.69
N PRO A 21 -20.81 7.12 27.77
CA PRO A 21 -21.99 6.35 28.15
C PRO A 21 -21.60 4.92 28.57
N LYS A 22 -22.19 4.47 29.68
CA LYS A 22 -22.14 3.09 30.18
C LYS A 22 -23.00 2.16 29.31
N PRO A 23 -22.56 0.93 29.04
CA PRO A 23 -23.46 -0.20 28.85
C PRO A 23 -23.52 -1.02 30.14
N GLY A 24 -24.72 -1.17 30.69
CA GLY A 24 -25.04 -2.25 31.61
C GLY A 24 -26.13 -3.10 30.97
N VAL A 25 -25.94 -4.41 30.90
CA VAL A 25 -26.95 -5.46 31.10
C VAL A 25 -26.23 -6.79 31.40
N GLU A 26 -26.56 -7.30 32.59
CA GLU A 26 -26.68 -8.68 33.09
C GLU A 26 -25.62 -9.77 32.89
N ALA A 27 -25.25 -10.32 34.04
CA ALA A 27 -24.62 -11.62 34.24
C ALA A 27 -25.63 -12.77 34.16
N SER A 28 -25.18 -13.95 33.72
CA SER A 28 -25.42 -15.23 34.40
C SER A 28 -24.62 -16.37 33.74
N ASP A 29 -23.75 -16.96 34.56
CA ASP A 29 -23.08 -18.28 34.47
C ASP A 29 -24.10 -19.42 34.79
N PRO A 30 -23.83 -20.75 34.78
CA PRO A 30 -22.81 -21.62 34.15
C PRO A 30 -23.45 -22.83 33.37
N ALA A 31 -22.61 -23.69 32.75
CA ALA A 31 -22.58 -25.17 32.92
C ALA A 31 -22.20 -25.96 31.63
N GLU A 32 -21.10 -26.71 31.71
CA GLU A 32 -20.76 -27.87 30.87
C GLU A 32 -21.73 -29.05 31.15
N PRO A 33 -21.95 -30.01 30.22
CA PRO A 33 -20.99 -31.11 30.05
C PRO A 33 -20.86 -31.69 28.62
N ALA A 34 -19.83 -32.52 28.46
CA ALA A 34 -19.49 -33.36 27.30
C ALA A 34 -20.55 -34.39 26.88
N THR A 35 -20.56 -34.78 25.57
CA THR A 35 -20.74 -36.18 25.09
C THR A 35 -20.58 -36.28 23.55
N THR A 36 -19.52 -37.00 23.14
CA THR A 36 -19.46 -38.19 22.23
C THR A 36 -20.16 -38.21 20.85
N GLU A 37 -19.33 -38.31 19.78
CA GLU A 37 -19.32 -39.15 18.52
C GLU A 37 -20.63 -39.72 17.90
N PRO A 38 -20.66 -40.30 16.65
CA PRO A 38 -19.65 -40.46 15.59
C PRO A 38 -20.13 -40.09 14.15
N ALA A 39 -19.22 -40.32 13.19
CA ALA A 39 -19.31 -40.38 11.73
C ALA A 39 -20.67 -40.59 11.03
N THR A 40 -20.81 -39.95 9.86
CA THR A 40 -21.50 -40.56 8.71
C THR A 40 -20.62 -40.40 7.46
N THR A 41 -20.08 -41.53 7.03
CA THR A 41 -19.54 -41.79 5.71
C THR A 41 -20.66 -41.70 4.69
N GLU A 42 -20.54 -40.84 3.69
CA GLU A 42 -21.19 -41.05 2.40
C GLU A 42 -20.12 -41.10 1.30
N THR A 43 -19.73 -42.33 1.02
CA THR A 43 -19.14 -42.76 -0.24
C THR A 43 -20.10 -42.39 -1.37
N GLN A 44 -19.69 -41.49 -2.25
CA GLN A 44 -20.22 -41.44 -3.61
C GLN A 44 -19.10 -41.77 -4.59
N THR A 45 -19.12 -43.04 -4.99
CA THR A 45 -18.43 -43.56 -6.17
C THR A 45 -19.11 -42.99 -7.40
N ALA A 46 -18.42 -42.14 -8.14
CA ALA A 46 -18.68 -41.90 -9.56
C ALA A 46 -17.38 -42.15 -10.31
N THR A 47 -17.26 -43.36 -10.85
CA THR A 47 -16.28 -43.67 -11.90
C THR A 47 -16.82 -43.07 -13.20
N GLU A 48 -16.30 -41.91 -13.58
CA GLU A 48 -16.43 -41.38 -14.94
C GLU A 48 -15.07 -41.49 -15.62
N THR A 49 -14.96 -42.41 -16.57
CA THR A 49 -13.85 -42.51 -17.52
C THR A 49 -13.89 -41.29 -18.43
N GLN A 50 -13.13 -40.25 -18.07
CA GLN A 50 -12.89 -39.09 -18.92
C GLN A 50 -11.79 -39.44 -19.95
N PRO A 51 -12.01 -39.18 -21.25
CA PRO A 51 -10.97 -39.37 -22.27
C PRO A 51 -9.78 -38.45 -21.98
N THR A 52 -8.57 -38.99 -22.07
CA THR A 52 -7.32 -38.24 -22.02
C THR A 52 -7.23 -37.33 -23.24
N GLU A 53 -7.73 -36.10 -23.09
CA GLU A 53 -7.39 -34.99 -23.97
C GLU A 53 -5.91 -34.67 -23.72
N THR A 54 -5.09 -34.76 -24.76
CA THR A 54 -3.71 -34.28 -24.73
C THR A 54 -3.77 -32.77 -24.69
N GLU A 55 -3.84 -32.20 -23.49
CA GLU A 55 -3.74 -30.78 -23.25
C GLU A 55 -2.36 -30.31 -23.74
N PRO A 56 -2.28 -29.34 -24.67
CA PRO A 56 -1.00 -28.74 -25.01
C PRO A 56 -0.44 -28.11 -23.73
N ALA A 57 0.81 -28.45 -23.39
CA ALA A 57 1.47 -27.90 -22.22
C ALA A 57 1.47 -26.37 -22.30
N THR A 58 0.58 -25.72 -21.58
CA THR A 58 0.60 -24.28 -21.34
C THR A 58 1.85 -23.99 -20.52
N THR A 59 2.85 -23.39 -21.16
CA THR A 59 3.98 -22.76 -20.47
C THR A 59 3.40 -21.77 -19.47
N GLN A 60 3.54 -22.07 -18.17
CA GLN A 60 3.15 -21.14 -17.12
C GLN A 60 4.05 -19.91 -17.20
N PRO A 61 3.51 -18.67 -17.14
CA PRO A 61 4.34 -17.49 -17.07
C PRO A 61 5.16 -17.54 -15.76
N GLU A 62 6.48 -17.52 -15.90
CA GLU A 62 7.40 -17.41 -14.77
C GLU A 62 7.49 -15.94 -14.37
N ILE A 63 7.21 -15.63 -13.10
CA ILE A 63 7.34 -14.26 -12.59
C ILE A 63 8.80 -13.97 -12.28
N ILE A 64 9.33 -12.92 -12.91
CA ILE A 64 10.71 -12.47 -12.77
C ILE A 64 10.71 -11.09 -12.10
N VAL A 65 11.62 -10.87 -11.16
CA VAL A 65 11.90 -9.55 -10.60
C VAL A 65 12.91 -8.86 -11.52
N GLU A 66 12.50 -7.76 -12.14
CA GLU A 66 13.35 -7.02 -13.10
C GLU A 66 14.10 -5.87 -12.44
N ALA A 67 13.47 -5.20 -11.47
CA ALA A 67 14.07 -4.10 -10.71
C ALA A 67 13.45 -4.02 -9.31
N SER A 68 14.16 -3.43 -8.37
CA SER A 68 13.63 -3.17 -7.02
C SER A 68 14.27 -1.97 -6.35
N GLY A 69 13.58 -1.43 -5.34
CA GLY A 69 14.00 -0.27 -4.56
C GLY A 69 13.33 -0.25 -3.19
N SER A 70 13.95 0.43 -2.24
CA SER A 70 13.35 0.71 -0.92
C SER A 70 12.84 2.14 -0.87
N PHE A 71 11.69 2.34 -0.24
CA PHE A 71 11.15 3.68 -0.03
C PHE A 71 11.99 4.45 1.00
N ILE A 72 12.22 5.72 0.68
CA ILE A 72 12.83 6.73 1.53
C ILE A 72 11.78 7.81 1.77
N ASP A 73 11.60 8.19 3.03
CA ASP A 73 10.69 9.26 3.40
C ASP A 73 11.15 10.62 2.84
N ARG A 74 10.16 11.48 2.54
CA ARG A 74 10.38 12.86 2.09
C ARG A 74 9.53 13.79 2.93
N SER A 75 8.41 14.27 2.40
CA SER A 75 7.53 15.19 3.12
C SER A 75 6.74 14.48 4.22
N HIS A 76 6.58 13.16 4.12
CA HIS A 76 5.88 12.31 5.08
C HIS A 76 6.62 10.99 5.31
N PRO A 77 6.47 10.35 6.49
CA PRO A 77 6.99 9.01 6.72
C PRO A 77 6.50 8.05 5.64
N THR A 78 7.43 7.36 5.00
CA THR A 78 7.14 6.37 3.95
C THR A 78 8.16 5.24 4.04
N GLU A 79 7.69 4.01 4.10
CA GLU A 79 8.51 2.80 4.23
C GLU A 79 7.98 1.66 3.36
N GLY A 80 8.77 0.59 3.23
CA GLY A 80 8.50 -0.58 2.39
C GLY A 80 9.42 -0.66 1.18
N SER A 81 9.05 -1.49 0.22
CA SER A 81 9.77 -1.65 -1.05
C SER A 81 8.86 -1.53 -2.26
N ALA A 82 9.47 -1.18 -3.39
CA ALA A 82 8.89 -1.21 -4.71
C ALA A 82 9.64 -2.24 -5.55
N VAL A 83 8.91 -3.13 -6.22
CA VAL A 83 9.44 -4.24 -7.00
C VAL A 83 8.77 -4.25 -8.37
N VAL A 84 9.55 -4.25 -9.44
CA VAL A 84 9.05 -4.43 -10.80
C VAL A 84 9.04 -5.91 -11.13
N LEU A 85 7.86 -6.42 -11.45
CA LEU A 85 7.61 -7.80 -11.84
C LEU A 85 7.32 -7.87 -13.34
N GLY A 86 7.89 -8.85 -14.02
CA GLY A 86 7.60 -9.19 -15.41
C GLY A 86 7.45 -10.69 -15.59
N ASP A 87 7.12 -11.10 -16.82
CA ASP A 87 7.02 -12.51 -17.22
C ASP A 87 7.75 -12.80 -18.55
N GLY A 88 8.61 -11.87 -18.98
CA GLY A 88 9.30 -11.94 -20.27
C GLY A 88 8.45 -11.58 -21.50
N SER A 89 7.14 -11.33 -21.34
CA SER A 89 6.27 -10.86 -22.44
C SER A 89 6.44 -9.37 -22.77
N GLY A 90 7.08 -8.62 -21.87
CA GLY A 90 7.22 -7.16 -21.92
C GLY A 90 6.15 -6.42 -21.10
N GLN A 91 5.08 -7.10 -20.66
CA GLN A 91 4.18 -6.56 -19.66
C GLN A 91 4.86 -6.57 -18.29
N ARG A 92 4.76 -5.45 -17.57
CA ARG A 92 5.36 -5.27 -16.25
C ARG A 92 4.35 -4.73 -15.24
N PHE A 93 4.58 -5.02 -13.97
CA PHE A 93 3.80 -4.52 -12.85
C PHE A 93 4.72 -3.97 -11.78
N LEU A 94 4.40 -2.77 -11.28
CA LEU A 94 5.03 -2.22 -10.09
C LEU A 94 4.25 -2.71 -8.87
N ARG A 95 4.92 -3.48 -8.02
CA ARG A 95 4.39 -4.02 -6.78
C ARG A 95 5.00 -3.30 -5.59
N PHE A 96 4.18 -2.91 -4.63
CA PHE A 96 4.66 -2.47 -3.32
C PHE A 96 4.57 -3.62 -2.32
N GLU A 97 5.57 -3.71 -1.44
CA GLU A 97 5.63 -4.70 -0.35
C GLU A 97 5.95 -4.01 0.96
N ASP A 98 5.32 -4.49 2.04
CA ASP A 98 5.41 -3.91 3.39
C ASP A 98 5.24 -2.38 3.43
N PHE A 99 4.47 -1.84 2.49
CA PHE A 99 4.34 -0.41 2.28
C PHE A 99 3.52 0.25 3.37
N ARG A 100 3.98 1.41 3.83
CA ARG A 100 3.26 2.26 4.77
C ARG A 100 3.59 3.72 4.52
N THR A 101 2.58 4.57 4.50
CA THR A 101 2.72 6.03 4.45
C THR A 101 1.55 6.73 5.15
N ASP A 102 1.66 8.04 5.34
CA ASP A 102 0.56 8.88 5.83
C ASP A 102 -0.56 9.01 4.79
N ASN A 103 -1.77 9.35 5.25
CA ASN A 103 -2.87 9.66 4.34
C ASN A 103 -2.70 11.05 3.73
N GLY A 104 -2.99 11.16 2.43
CA GLY A 104 -3.11 12.43 1.71
C GLY A 104 -4.49 12.54 1.04
N PRO A 105 -4.92 13.76 0.67
CA PRO A 105 -6.24 13.96 0.05
C PRO A 105 -6.32 13.45 -1.40
N ASP A 106 -5.18 13.32 -2.07
CA ASP A 106 -5.09 13.00 -3.51
C ASP A 106 -3.66 12.49 -3.80
N LEU A 107 -3.41 11.20 -3.56
CA LEU A 107 -2.10 10.57 -3.71
C LEU A 107 -2.07 9.68 -4.95
N ASN A 108 -1.05 9.84 -5.78
CA ASN A 108 -0.81 9.04 -6.98
C ASN A 108 0.56 8.38 -6.94
N VAL A 109 0.71 7.33 -7.74
CA VAL A 109 1.98 6.63 -7.93
C VAL A 109 2.60 7.02 -9.26
N TYR A 110 3.74 7.71 -9.20
CA TYR A 110 4.48 8.15 -10.38
C TYR A 110 5.72 7.29 -10.60
N LEU A 111 6.07 7.04 -11.86
CA LEU A 111 7.42 6.70 -12.29
C LEU A 111 8.05 7.95 -12.89
N SER A 112 9.06 8.50 -12.23
CA SER A 112 9.69 9.78 -12.56
C SER A 112 11.13 9.59 -13.03
N ALA A 113 11.57 10.49 -13.90
CA ALA A 113 12.97 10.61 -14.31
C ALA A 113 13.83 11.43 -13.33
N ALA A 114 13.20 12.06 -12.33
CA ALA A 114 13.91 12.81 -11.31
C ALA A 114 14.66 11.86 -10.36
N PRO A 115 15.90 12.20 -9.94
CA PRO A 115 16.61 11.43 -8.92
C PRO A 115 15.91 11.56 -7.55
N THR A 116 16.14 10.59 -6.66
CA THR A 116 15.47 10.54 -5.35
C THR A 116 15.73 11.75 -4.44
N ASP A 117 16.86 12.44 -4.62
CA ASP A 117 17.22 13.64 -3.85
C ASP A 117 16.69 14.95 -4.45
N ALA A 118 16.00 14.88 -5.60
CA ALA A 118 15.47 16.04 -6.30
C ALA A 118 14.49 16.87 -5.43
N PRO A 119 14.35 18.17 -5.73
CA PRO A 119 13.26 19.00 -5.21
C PRO A 119 11.89 18.45 -5.61
N ALA A 120 10.87 18.65 -4.76
CA ALA A 120 9.52 18.10 -4.97
C ALA A 120 8.94 18.40 -6.36
N GLY A 121 9.03 19.66 -6.82
CA GLY A 121 8.49 20.07 -8.12
C GLY A 121 9.27 19.59 -9.34
N GLN A 122 10.25 18.68 -9.20
CA GLN A 122 10.86 17.99 -10.33
C GLN A 122 10.24 16.61 -10.57
N PHE A 123 9.57 16.04 -9.57
CA PHE A 123 8.93 14.73 -9.72
C PHE A 123 7.72 14.76 -10.66
N ASP A 124 7.16 15.95 -10.94
CA ASP A 124 6.07 16.18 -11.89
C ASP A 124 6.52 16.88 -13.19
N ASP A 125 7.83 17.00 -13.46
CA ASP A 125 8.35 17.57 -14.72
C ASP A 125 8.37 16.53 -15.88
N ASP A 126 8.87 15.31 -15.61
CA ASP A 126 8.91 14.19 -16.55
C ASP A 126 8.61 12.88 -15.82
N PHE A 127 7.38 12.38 -16.01
CA PHE A 127 6.86 11.25 -15.27
C PHE A 127 5.75 10.52 -16.02
N VAL A 128 5.49 9.30 -15.57
CA VAL A 128 4.32 8.51 -15.93
C VAL A 128 3.47 8.26 -14.70
N ASP A 129 2.20 8.68 -14.77
CA ASP A 129 1.21 8.42 -13.72
C ASP A 129 0.64 7.00 -13.86
N LEU A 130 0.82 6.17 -12.83
CA LEU A 130 0.26 4.82 -12.76
C LEU A 130 -1.12 4.77 -12.10
N GLY A 131 -1.61 5.91 -11.60
CA GLY A 131 -2.93 6.11 -11.01
C GLY A 131 -2.90 6.36 -9.50
N ASP A 132 -4.10 6.42 -8.93
CA ASP A 132 -4.33 6.68 -7.51
C ASP A 132 -3.68 5.64 -6.61
N LEU A 133 -3.12 6.10 -5.48
CA LEU A 133 -2.63 5.23 -4.42
C LEU A 133 -3.81 4.45 -3.81
N LYS A 134 -3.82 3.14 -4.03
CA LYS A 134 -4.94 2.25 -3.63
C LYS A 134 -5.11 2.12 -2.12
N GLY A 135 -4.03 2.29 -1.37
CA GLY A 135 -4.04 2.25 0.09
C GLY A 135 -2.73 2.77 0.68
N ASN A 136 -2.80 3.36 1.87
CA ASN A 136 -1.64 3.90 2.57
C ASN A 136 -0.88 2.82 3.37
N VAL A 137 -1.39 1.57 3.43
CA VAL A 137 -0.74 0.43 4.09
C VAL A 137 -0.97 -0.84 3.27
N GLY A 138 0.09 -1.66 3.13
CA GLY A 138 0.02 -3.00 2.59
C GLY A 138 0.42 -3.11 1.11
N ALA A 139 0.30 -4.32 0.58
CA ALA A 139 0.72 -4.63 -0.78
C ALA A 139 -0.29 -4.14 -1.83
N GLN A 140 0.22 -3.65 -2.95
CA GLN A 140 -0.57 -3.11 -4.05
C GLN A 140 0.22 -3.24 -5.35
N ASN A 141 -0.48 -3.35 -6.47
CA ASN A 141 0.13 -3.51 -7.79
C ASN A 141 -0.41 -2.47 -8.76
N TYR A 142 0.47 -1.97 -9.62
CA TYR A 142 0.20 -1.00 -10.67
C TYR A 142 0.71 -1.53 -11.99
N GLU A 143 -0.05 -1.35 -13.06
CA GLU A 143 0.35 -1.77 -14.39
C GLU A 143 1.33 -0.75 -14.96
N ILE A 144 2.49 -1.21 -15.43
CA ILE A 144 3.47 -0.35 -16.11
C ILE A 144 3.17 -0.43 -17.61
N PRO A 145 3.06 0.70 -18.32
CA PRO A 145 2.90 0.70 -19.77
C PRO A 145 3.98 -0.13 -20.48
N VAL A 146 3.55 -0.94 -21.44
CA VAL A 146 4.46 -1.75 -22.27
C VAL A 146 5.42 -0.81 -23.02
N GLY A 147 6.70 -1.16 -23.02
CA GLY A 147 7.74 -0.37 -23.69
C GLY A 147 8.25 0.86 -22.91
N LEU A 148 7.77 1.09 -21.68
CA LEU A 148 8.33 2.13 -20.81
C LEU A 148 9.82 1.86 -20.51
N ASP A 149 10.65 2.89 -20.64
CA ASP A 149 12.07 2.82 -20.31
C ASP A 149 12.28 3.01 -18.78
N LEU A 150 12.66 1.93 -18.08
CA LEU A 150 12.89 1.97 -16.64
C LEU A 150 14.28 2.48 -16.27
N ASP A 151 15.19 2.62 -17.25
CA ASP A 151 16.47 3.30 -17.02
C ASP A 151 16.27 4.83 -16.97
N HIS A 152 15.32 5.34 -17.76
CA HIS A 152 14.91 6.75 -17.73
C HIS A 152 13.94 7.04 -16.58
N TYR A 153 12.88 6.25 -16.42
CA TYR A 153 11.89 6.41 -15.35
C TYR A 153 12.21 5.51 -14.14
N SER A 154 13.37 5.74 -13.54
CA SER A 154 13.95 4.87 -12.52
C SER A 154 13.52 5.19 -11.09
N THR A 155 12.71 6.22 -10.85
CA THR A 155 12.27 6.58 -9.50
C THR A 155 10.76 6.46 -9.34
N VAL A 156 10.31 5.63 -8.39
CA VAL A 156 8.93 5.62 -7.93
C VAL A 156 8.72 6.79 -6.98
N ALA A 157 7.69 7.61 -7.19
CA ALA A 157 7.33 8.70 -6.31
C ALA A 157 5.86 8.60 -5.86
N ILE A 158 5.62 8.73 -4.56
CA ILE A 158 4.27 8.88 -3.99
C ILE A 158 3.94 10.38 -4.00
N TRP A 159 3.18 10.81 -4.99
CA TRP A 159 2.93 12.23 -5.27
C TRP A 159 1.57 12.68 -4.77
N CYS A 160 1.52 13.80 -4.06
CA CYS A 160 0.25 14.44 -3.72
C CYS A 160 -0.11 15.52 -4.73
N VAL A 161 -0.99 15.18 -5.68
CA VAL A 161 -1.42 16.06 -6.78
C VAL A 161 -2.00 17.37 -6.26
N ARG A 162 -2.81 17.28 -5.19
CA ARG A 162 -3.49 18.43 -4.57
C ARG A 162 -2.56 19.51 -4.02
N PHE A 163 -1.37 19.11 -3.54
CA PHE A 163 -0.44 19.98 -2.82
C PHE A 163 0.91 20.16 -3.52
N GLY A 164 1.20 19.37 -4.56
CA GLY A 164 2.47 19.46 -5.29
C GLY A 164 3.66 19.01 -4.44
N VAL A 165 3.49 17.95 -3.64
CA VAL A 165 4.54 17.45 -2.73
C VAL A 165 4.74 15.95 -2.91
N VAL A 166 5.98 15.50 -2.68
CA VAL A 166 6.34 14.08 -2.69
C VAL A 166 6.41 13.54 -1.26
N PHE A 167 5.67 12.46 -0.99
CA PHE A 167 5.58 11.81 0.32
C PHE A 167 6.81 10.94 0.57
N GLY A 168 7.14 10.08 -0.39
CA GLY A 168 8.31 9.21 -0.36
C GLY A 168 8.69 8.77 -1.76
N VAL A 169 9.92 8.29 -1.90
CA VAL A 169 10.51 7.89 -3.19
C VAL A 169 11.25 6.57 -3.06
N ALA A 170 11.32 5.78 -4.14
CA ALA A 170 12.15 4.59 -4.21
C ALA A 170 12.88 4.55 -5.56
N GLU A 171 14.21 4.48 -5.52
CA GLU A 171 15.03 4.27 -6.73
C GLU A 171 14.98 2.79 -7.12
N LEU A 172 14.60 2.51 -8.37
CA LEU A 172 14.55 1.18 -8.95
C LEU A 172 15.93 0.85 -9.52
N THR A 173 16.56 -0.17 -8.96
CA THR A 173 17.80 -0.74 -9.50
C THR A 173 17.51 -2.10 -10.09
N ALA A 174 18.02 -2.36 -11.30
CA ALA A 174 17.90 -3.66 -11.96
C ALA A 174 18.53 -4.79 -11.11
N GLY A 175 17.90 -5.95 -11.11
CA GLY A 175 18.32 -7.15 -10.38
C GLY A 175 19.43 -7.96 -11.05
#